data_AF-A0A918CP04-F1
#
_entry.id   AF-A0A918CP04-F1
#
_cell.length_a   1.000
_cell.length_b   1.000
_cell.length_c   1.000
_cell.angle_alpha   90.00
_cell.angle_beta   90.00
_cell.angle_gamma   90.00
#
_symmetry.space_group_name_H-M   'P 1'
#
loop_
_entity.id
_entity.type
_entity.pdbx_description
1 polymer ?
#
loop_
_entity_poly.entity_id
_entity_poly.type
_entity_poly.pdbx_seq_one_letter_code
_entity_poly.pdbx_strand_id
1 'polypeptide(L)'
;MRVALFLTCVNDTLYPDTGRAVLKLLTRLGVEVDFPMAQTCCGQAHYNTGYRHEAEPLARHFSDVFGEYEAIVTPSGSCGAMVRELYPRMGERARAEGRGDTLAATLAPVVPKTYELTEFLVDVLGVTDVGAYYPHTVTYHPTCHGLRGLGLGERPRRLLQAVKGLELVELPGADECCGFGGTFALKNSDVSAAMGADKVRNAQSTGAEVLCAADNSCLMHIGGTMARLQSGMRPVHIAEILASTEEEPAV
;
A
#
# COMPACT_ATOMS: atom_id res chain seq x y z
N MET A 1 -0.19 -18.50 13.96
CA MET A 1 -0.86 -17.57 13.05
C MET A 1 -0.17 -17.67 11.70
N ARG A 2 -0.80 -18.37 10.74
CA ARG A 2 -0.31 -18.45 9.36
C ARG A 2 -0.75 -17.19 8.59
N VAL A 3 0.23 -16.37 8.22
CA VAL A 3 -0.01 -15.08 7.55
C VAL A 3 0.32 -15.22 6.07
N ALA A 4 -0.63 -14.87 5.19
CA ALA A 4 -0.35 -14.78 3.77
C ALA A 4 0.18 -13.39 3.41
N LEU A 5 1.29 -13.32 2.69
CA LEU A 5 1.73 -12.11 2.01
C LEU A 5 0.98 -11.98 0.68
N PHE A 6 0.08 -11.01 0.61
CA PHE A 6 -0.47 -10.52 -0.66
C PHE A 6 0.42 -9.39 -1.17
N LEU A 7 1.31 -9.71 -2.12
CA LEU A 7 2.36 -8.79 -2.55
C LEU A 7 1.85 -7.64 -3.41
N THR A 8 0.71 -7.83 -4.08
CA THR A 8 0.16 -6.98 -5.16
C THR A 8 0.87 -7.14 -6.50
N CYS A 9 0.15 -6.84 -7.60
CA CYS A 9 0.70 -6.92 -8.95
C CYS A 9 1.79 -5.87 -9.22
N VAL A 10 1.67 -4.66 -8.65
CA VAL A 10 2.65 -3.58 -8.87
C VAL A 10 3.99 -3.95 -8.24
N ASN A 11 3.99 -4.46 -7.02
CA ASN A 11 5.23 -4.84 -6.36
C ASN A 11 5.87 -6.06 -7.03
N ASP A 12 5.07 -7.09 -7.33
CA ASP A 12 5.60 -8.32 -7.95
C ASP A 12 6.25 -8.05 -9.31
N THR A 13 5.65 -7.15 -10.12
CA THR A 13 6.12 -6.89 -11.49
C THR A 13 7.17 -5.77 -11.57
N LEU A 14 7.05 -4.71 -10.76
CA LEU A 14 7.82 -3.47 -10.92
C LEU A 14 8.72 -3.13 -9.73
N TYR A 15 8.35 -3.56 -8.52
CA TYR A 15 9.04 -3.20 -7.27
C TYR A 15 9.24 -4.42 -6.35
N PRO A 16 9.93 -5.48 -6.83
CA PRO A 16 10.03 -6.75 -6.10
C PRO A 16 10.79 -6.62 -4.78
N ASP A 17 11.68 -5.62 -4.67
CA ASP A 17 12.46 -5.37 -3.46
C ASP A 17 11.58 -4.97 -2.27
N THR A 18 10.46 -4.29 -2.51
CA THR A 18 9.45 -4.05 -1.47
C THR A 18 8.89 -5.37 -0.91
N GLY A 19 8.66 -6.37 -1.76
CA GLY A 19 8.22 -7.70 -1.33
C GLY A 19 9.26 -8.42 -0.47
N ARG A 20 10.53 -8.36 -0.88
CA ARG A 20 11.66 -8.90 -0.11
C ARG A 20 11.78 -8.20 1.24
N ALA A 21 11.60 -6.88 1.28
CA ALA A 21 11.64 -6.09 2.50
C ALA A 21 10.51 -6.49 3.47
N VAL A 22 9.29 -6.65 2.98
CA VAL A 22 8.16 -7.13 3.80
C VAL A 22 8.45 -8.51 4.38
N LEU A 23 8.91 -9.45 3.56
CA LEU A 23 9.24 -10.80 4.01
C LEU A 23 10.34 -10.78 5.07
N LYS A 24 11.42 -10.03 4.82
CA LYS A 24 12.54 -9.87 5.78
C LYS A 24 12.06 -9.28 7.10
N LEU A 25 11.25 -8.22 7.06
CA LEU A 25 10.68 -7.56 8.23
C LEU A 25 9.81 -8.52 9.05
N LEU A 26 8.81 -9.14 8.41
CA LEU A 26 7.87 -10.01 9.10
C LEU A 26 8.57 -11.26 9.68
N THR A 27 9.51 -11.86 8.93
CA THR A 27 10.29 -13.01 9.42
C THR A 27 11.15 -12.63 10.63
N ARG A 28 11.79 -11.45 10.61
CA ARG A 28 12.58 -10.94 11.75
C ARG A 28 11.72 -10.74 13.00
N LEU A 29 10.45 -10.41 12.82
CA LEU A 29 9.46 -10.27 13.90
C LEU A 29 8.83 -11.60 14.33
N GLY A 30 9.31 -12.74 13.81
CA GLY A 30 8.84 -14.08 14.16
C GLY A 30 7.52 -14.49 13.51
N VAL A 31 7.08 -13.78 12.47
CA VAL A 31 5.87 -14.13 11.72
C VAL A 31 6.19 -15.22 10.70
N GLU A 32 5.42 -16.30 10.72
CA GLU A 32 5.43 -17.32 9.66
C GLU A 32 4.64 -16.80 8.45
N VAL A 33 5.38 -16.37 7.42
CA VAL A 33 4.82 -15.80 6.20
C VAL A 33 4.75 -16.85 5.10
N ASP A 34 3.56 -17.04 4.55
CA ASP A 34 3.33 -17.83 3.35
C ASP A 34 3.13 -16.90 2.15
N PHE A 35 3.64 -17.33 0.99
CA PHE A 35 3.47 -16.63 -0.28
C PHE A 35 2.74 -17.57 -1.25
N PRO A 36 1.40 -17.52 -1.32
CA PRO A 36 0.66 -18.40 -2.21
C PRO A 36 0.94 -18.03 -3.68
N MET A 37 1.57 -18.95 -4.41
CA MET A 37 1.95 -18.76 -5.81
C MET A 37 0.75 -18.57 -6.76
N ALA A 38 -0.45 -18.93 -6.32
CA ALA A 38 -1.67 -18.74 -7.08
C ALA A 38 -2.19 -17.29 -7.02
N GLN A 39 -1.63 -16.40 -6.20
CA GLN A 39 -2.13 -15.01 -6.09
C GLN A 39 -2.02 -14.23 -7.41
N THR A 40 -2.97 -13.33 -7.65
CA THR A 40 -3.00 -12.45 -8.83
C THR A 40 -3.33 -11.00 -8.42
N CYS A 41 -4.11 -10.26 -9.21
CA CYS A 41 -4.50 -8.87 -8.91
C CYS A 41 -5.77 -8.83 -8.03
N CYS A 42 -5.88 -7.82 -7.15
CA CYS A 42 -7.10 -7.56 -6.37
C CYS A 42 -8.30 -7.04 -7.20
N GLY A 43 -8.11 -6.79 -8.49
CA GLY A 43 -9.17 -6.32 -9.40
C GLY A 43 -9.47 -4.82 -9.35
N GLN A 44 -8.76 -4.04 -8.54
CA GLN A 44 -9.04 -2.60 -8.37
C GLN A 44 -9.01 -1.80 -9.68
N ALA A 45 -8.07 -2.07 -10.58
CA ALA A 45 -7.96 -1.36 -11.86
C ALA A 45 -9.22 -1.55 -12.75
N HIS A 46 -9.76 -2.77 -12.79
CA HIS A 46 -11.00 -3.08 -13.51
C HIS A 46 -12.18 -2.35 -12.87
N TYR A 47 -12.31 -2.50 -11.54
CA TYR A 47 -13.41 -1.93 -10.78
C TYR A 47 -13.48 -0.40 -10.90
N ASN A 48 -12.35 0.29 -10.70
CA ASN A 48 -12.27 1.75 -10.77
C ASN A 48 -12.51 2.31 -12.18
N THR A 49 -12.30 1.49 -13.21
CA THR A 49 -12.51 1.90 -14.61
C THR A 49 -13.94 1.65 -15.09
N GLY A 50 -14.78 0.98 -14.28
CA GLY A 50 -16.18 0.70 -14.56
C GLY A 50 -16.46 -0.74 -15.00
N TYR A 51 -15.42 -1.57 -15.19
CA TYR A 51 -15.51 -2.99 -15.53
C TYR A 51 -15.76 -3.83 -14.27
N ARG A 52 -16.91 -3.57 -13.62
CA ARG A 52 -17.22 -4.13 -12.30
C ARG A 52 -17.47 -5.63 -12.34
N HIS A 53 -18.10 -6.13 -13.40
CA HIS A 53 -18.34 -7.56 -13.56
C HIS A 53 -17.04 -8.32 -13.85
N GLU A 54 -16.15 -7.72 -14.63
CA GLU A 54 -14.83 -8.26 -14.94
C GLU A 54 -13.90 -8.26 -13.72
N ALA A 55 -14.18 -7.44 -12.70
CA ALA A 55 -13.49 -7.51 -11.42
C ALA A 55 -13.94 -8.70 -10.54
N GLU A 56 -15.16 -9.25 -10.75
CA GLU A 56 -15.71 -10.31 -9.90
C GLU A 56 -14.90 -11.62 -9.94
N PRO A 57 -14.44 -12.13 -11.10
CA PRO A 57 -13.57 -13.31 -11.14
C PRO A 57 -12.28 -13.12 -10.34
N LEU A 58 -11.67 -11.93 -10.40
CA LEU A 58 -10.45 -11.61 -9.65
C LEU A 58 -10.72 -11.60 -8.14
N ALA A 59 -11.86 -11.03 -7.72
CA ALA A 59 -12.25 -11.03 -6.31
C ALA A 59 -12.55 -12.44 -5.78
N ARG A 60 -13.23 -13.28 -6.58
CA ARG A 60 -13.47 -14.69 -6.24
C ARG A 60 -12.16 -15.46 -6.08
N HIS A 61 -11.28 -15.34 -7.07
CA HIS A 61 -9.96 -15.95 -7.04
C HIS A 61 -9.13 -15.50 -5.83
N PHE A 62 -9.21 -14.22 -5.47
CA PHE A 62 -8.59 -13.72 -4.24
C PHE A 62 -9.12 -14.46 -3.01
N SER A 63 -10.43 -14.66 -2.90
CA SER A 63 -11.00 -15.44 -1.79
C SER A 63 -10.59 -16.91 -1.83
N ASP A 64 -10.54 -17.54 -3.01
CA ASP A 64 -10.10 -18.93 -3.15
C ASP A 64 -8.64 -19.12 -2.72
N VAL A 65 -7.77 -18.15 -3.00
CA VAL A 65 -6.35 -18.19 -2.63
C VAL A 65 -6.13 -17.88 -1.16
N PHE A 66 -6.82 -16.87 -0.62
CA PHE A 66 -6.51 -16.32 0.71
C PHE A 66 -7.52 -16.72 1.80
N GLY A 67 -8.61 -17.40 1.44
CA GLY A 67 -9.75 -17.69 2.30
C GLY A 67 -9.43 -18.55 3.52
N GLU A 68 -8.39 -19.38 3.47
CA GLU A 68 -8.02 -20.29 4.56
C GLU A 68 -6.95 -19.73 5.52
N TYR A 69 -6.40 -18.54 5.24
CA TYR A 69 -5.38 -17.93 6.10
C TYR A 69 -5.97 -17.21 7.31
N GLU A 70 -5.20 -17.08 8.39
CA GLU A 70 -5.65 -16.35 9.59
C GLU A 70 -5.56 -14.82 9.38
N ALA A 71 -4.54 -14.37 8.65
CA ALA A 71 -4.37 -12.99 8.25
C ALA A 71 -3.75 -12.88 6.86
N ILE A 72 -4.08 -11.81 6.16
CA ILE A 72 -3.55 -11.45 4.85
C ILE A 72 -2.90 -10.08 5.00
N VAL A 73 -1.61 -9.97 4.71
CA VAL A 73 -0.86 -8.72 4.83
C VAL A 73 -0.49 -8.21 3.45
N THR A 74 -0.78 -6.94 3.18
CA THR A 74 -0.46 -6.28 1.91
C THR A 74 0.33 -4.98 2.13
N PRO A 75 1.47 -4.78 1.46
CA PRO A 75 2.19 -3.49 1.43
C PRO A 75 1.55 -2.53 0.41
N SER A 76 0.24 -2.34 0.50
CA SER A 76 -0.50 -1.41 -0.36
C SER A 76 -1.82 -1.04 0.30
N GLY A 77 -1.95 0.24 0.63
CA GLY A 77 -3.23 0.79 1.07
C GLY A 77 -4.32 0.67 0.00
N SER A 78 -3.97 0.78 -1.28
CA SER A 78 -4.94 0.68 -2.39
C SER A 78 -5.52 -0.73 -2.52
N CYS A 79 -4.66 -1.75 -2.45
CA CYS A 79 -5.10 -3.14 -2.53
C CYS A 79 -5.84 -3.58 -1.26
N GLY A 80 -5.40 -3.11 -0.08
CA GLY A 80 -6.14 -3.33 1.17
C GLY A 80 -7.54 -2.71 1.13
N ALA A 81 -7.67 -1.46 0.66
CA ALA A 81 -8.95 -0.78 0.54
C ALA A 81 -9.87 -1.46 -0.50
N MET A 82 -9.33 -1.97 -1.61
CA MET A 82 -10.10 -2.76 -2.57
C MET A 82 -10.80 -3.95 -1.88
N VAL A 83 -10.05 -4.72 -1.09
CA VAL A 83 -10.62 -5.88 -0.39
C VAL A 83 -11.57 -5.43 0.72
N ARG A 84 -11.19 -4.45 1.55
CA ARG A 84 -11.98 -4.07 2.72
C ARG A 84 -13.23 -3.26 2.43
N GLU A 85 -13.21 -2.43 1.39
CA GLU A 85 -14.31 -1.51 1.08
C GLU A 85 -15.07 -1.90 -0.20
N LEU A 86 -14.37 -2.34 -1.24
CA LEU A 86 -14.98 -2.51 -2.56
C LEU A 86 -15.54 -3.92 -2.77
N TYR A 87 -14.94 -4.96 -2.19
CA TYR A 87 -15.54 -6.31 -2.24
C TYR A 87 -16.94 -6.37 -1.59
N PRO A 88 -17.19 -5.76 -0.41
CA PRO A 88 -18.54 -5.66 0.14
C PRO A 88 -19.53 -4.98 -0.83
N ARG A 89 -19.13 -3.85 -1.43
CA ARG A 89 -19.94 -3.11 -2.41
C ARG A 89 -20.21 -3.92 -3.69
N MET A 90 -19.27 -4.75 -4.12
CA MET A 90 -19.49 -5.70 -5.22
C MET A 90 -20.61 -6.69 -4.87
N GLY A 91 -20.58 -7.23 -3.64
CA GLY A 91 -21.64 -8.10 -3.14
C GLY A 91 -23.00 -7.42 -3.06
N GLU A 92 -23.08 -6.21 -2.50
CA GLU A 92 -24.29 -5.39 -2.46
C GLU A 92 -24.84 -5.10 -3.87
N ARG A 93 -23.95 -4.79 -4.81
CA ARG A 93 -24.33 -4.52 -6.19
C ARG A 93 -24.91 -5.76 -6.87
N ALA A 94 -24.31 -6.93 -6.67
CA ALA A 94 -24.83 -8.18 -7.20
C ALA A 94 -26.25 -8.49 -6.69
N ARG A 95 -26.52 -8.21 -5.40
CA ARG A 95 -27.88 -8.31 -4.83
C ARG A 95 -28.85 -7.35 -5.48
N ALA A 96 -28.46 -6.08 -5.62
CA ALA A 96 -29.29 -5.05 -6.23
C ALA A 96 -29.64 -5.37 -7.71
N GLU A 97 -28.82 -6.16 -8.38
CA GLU A 97 -29.04 -6.65 -9.74
C GLU A 97 -29.82 -7.97 -9.82
N GLY A 98 -30.28 -8.51 -8.68
CA GLY A 98 -31.02 -9.78 -8.62
C GLY A 98 -30.17 -11.03 -8.80
N ARG A 99 -28.83 -10.93 -8.67
CA ARG A 99 -27.90 -12.06 -8.81
C ARG A 99 -27.66 -12.83 -7.50
N GLY A 100 -28.36 -12.43 -6.42
CA GLY A 100 -28.31 -13.06 -5.11
C GLY A 100 -27.04 -12.76 -4.30
N ASP A 101 -26.83 -13.56 -3.26
CA ASP A 101 -25.81 -13.31 -2.22
C ASP A 101 -24.49 -14.04 -2.44
N THR A 102 -24.40 -14.91 -3.44
CA THR A 102 -23.26 -15.81 -3.64
C THR A 102 -21.94 -15.06 -3.71
N LEU A 103 -21.87 -13.93 -4.41
CA LEU A 103 -20.65 -13.13 -4.48
C LEU A 103 -20.27 -12.58 -3.10
N ALA A 104 -21.21 -11.96 -2.38
CA ALA A 104 -20.97 -11.42 -1.06
C ALA A 104 -20.49 -12.50 -0.08
N ALA A 105 -21.15 -13.67 -0.08
CA ALA A 105 -20.76 -14.81 0.74
C ALA A 105 -19.36 -15.33 0.39
N THR A 106 -19.01 -15.35 -0.90
CA THR A 106 -17.67 -15.76 -1.36
C THR A 106 -16.60 -14.81 -0.84
N LEU A 107 -16.83 -13.50 -0.84
CA LEU A 107 -15.82 -12.49 -0.50
C LEU A 107 -15.72 -12.22 1.01
N ALA A 108 -16.77 -12.50 1.77
CA ALA A 108 -16.84 -12.19 3.21
C ALA A 108 -15.64 -12.70 4.06
N PRO A 109 -15.09 -13.92 3.83
CA PRO A 109 -14.03 -14.45 4.69
C PRO A 109 -12.72 -13.65 4.66
N VAL A 110 -12.39 -13.00 3.54
CA VAL A 110 -11.11 -12.28 3.37
C VAL A 110 -11.16 -10.82 3.82
N VAL A 111 -12.35 -10.21 3.85
CA VAL A 111 -12.56 -8.80 4.18
C VAL A 111 -12.01 -8.42 5.56
N PRO A 112 -12.37 -9.10 6.68
CA PRO A 112 -11.98 -8.64 8.01
C PRO A 112 -10.51 -8.95 8.37
N LYS A 113 -9.85 -9.81 7.60
CA LYS A 113 -8.50 -10.32 7.87
C LYS A 113 -7.45 -9.84 6.88
N THR A 114 -7.80 -8.89 6.01
CA THR A 114 -6.85 -8.24 5.10
C THR A 114 -6.36 -6.95 5.73
N TYR A 115 -5.09 -6.91 6.09
CA TYR A 115 -4.44 -5.79 6.75
C TYR A 115 -3.42 -5.14 5.82
N GLU A 116 -3.34 -3.81 5.87
CA GLU A 116 -2.16 -3.12 5.35
C GLU A 116 -0.98 -3.35 6.30
N LEU A 117 0.26 -3.37 5.78
CA LEU A 117 1.45 -3.69 6.55
C LEU A 117 1.57 -2.90 7.87
N THR A 118 1.43 -1.58 7.82
CA THR A 118 1.56 -0.73 9.03
C THR A 118 0.44 -0.96 10.03
N GLU A 119 -0.78 -1.22 9.54
CA GLU A 119 -1.90 -1.63 10.38
C GLU A 119 -1.63 -2.97 11.06
N PHE A 120 -1.13 -3.95 10.32
CA PHE A 120 -0.80 -5.26 10.86
C PHE A 120 0.27 -5.18 11.95
N LEU A 121 1.35 -4.43 11.71
CA LEU A 121 2.43 -4.25 12.69
C LEU A 121 1.92 -3.60 13.99
N VAL A 122 1.12 -2.54 13.88
CA VAL A 122 0.69 -1.77 15.06
C VAL A 122 -0.49 -2.42 15.78
N ASP A 123 -1.52 -2.85 15.05
CA ASP A 123 -2.79 -3.27 15.65
C ASP A 123 -2.87 -4.78 15.90
N VAL A 124 -2.16 -5.59 15.11
CA VAL A 124 -2.16 -7.06 15.25
C VAL A 124 -0.94 -7.54 16.03
N LEU A 125 0.26 -7.11 15.65
CA LEU A 125 1.48 -7.49 16.37
C LEU A 125 1.75 -6.62 17.61
N GLY A 126 1.14 -5.43 17.70
CA GLY A 126 1.33 -4.53 18.84
C GLY A 126 2.72 -3.89 18.90
N VAL A 127 3.43 -3.80 17.77
CA VAL A 127 4.80 -3.28 17.70
C VAL A 127 4.88 -1.97 16.91
N THR A 128 5.68 -1.03 17.41
CA THR A 128 6.03 0.21 16.71
C THR A 128 7.52 0.35 16.48
N ASP A 129 8.35 -0.21 17.36
CA ASP A 129 9.78 -0.36 17.13
C ASP A 129 10.06 -1.77 16.61
N VAL A 130 10.57 -1.85 15.38
CA VAL A 130 10.88 -3.10 14.68
C VAL A 130 12.39 -3.33 14.53
N GLY A 131 13.19 -2.57 15.29
CA GLY A 131 14.67 -2.59 15.21
C GLY A 131 15.20 -1.98 13.92
N ALA A 132 14.49 -1.01 13.35
CA ALA A 132 14.84 -0.40 12.08
C ALA A 132 15.90 0.69 12.23
N TYR A 133 16.76 0.83 11.23
CA TYR A 133 17.76 1.91 11.13
C TYR A 133 17.76 2.52 9.73
N TYR A 134 17.64 3.85 9.65
CA TYR A 134 17.62 4.56 8.39
C TYR A 134 18.05 6.03 8.59
N PRO A 135 19.35 6.35 8.46
CA PRO A 135 19.93 7.64 8.87
C PRO A 135 19.72 8.74 7.82
N HIS A 136 18.46 9.00 7.45
CA HIS A 136 18.08 9.99 6.45
C HIS A 136 16.95 10.89 6.95
N THR A 137 16.87 12.09 6.39
CA THR A 137 15.69 12.95 6.56
C THR A 137 14.59 12.51 5.59
N VAL A 138 13.44 12.12 6.13
CA VAL A 138 12.32 11.51 5.40
C VAL A 138 11.07 12.36 5.57
N THR A 139 10.32 12.57 4.49
CA THR A 139 8.94 13.07 4.55
C THR A 139 7.96 11.97 4.14
N TYR A 140 6.82 11.87 4.82
CA TYR A 140 5.84 10.82 4.57
C TYR A 140 4.65 11.33 3.75
N HIS A 141 4.28 10.59 2.71
CA HIS A 141 3.05 10.78 1.95
C HIS A 141 1.98 9.77 2.38
N PRO A 142 0.95 10.21 3.14
CA PRO A 142 -0.22 9.40 3.40
C PRO A 142 -0.99 9.15 2.10
N THR A 143 -1.09 7.89 1.69
CA THR A 143 -1.80 7.52 0.46
C THR A 143 -3.30 7.69 0.66
N CYS A 144 -4.04 8.09 -0.38
CA CYS A 144 -5.47 8.39 -0.23
C CYS A 144 -6.30 7.17 0.22
N HIS A 145 -6.00 5.97 -0.30
CA HIS A 145 -6.65 4.74 0.15
C HIS A 145 -6.23 4.32 1.56
N GLY A 146 -4.98 4.58 1.97
CA GLY A 146 -4.55 4.35 3.34
C GLY A 146 -5.21 5.31 4.34
N LEU A 147 -5.22 6.61 4.02
CA LEU A 147 -5.76 7.64 4.89
C LEU A 147 -7.29 7.61 4.96
N ARG A 148 -7.97 7.60 3.81
CA ARG A 148 -9.43 7.79 3.72
C ARG A 148 -10.21 6.48 3.64
N GLY A 149 -9.63 5.43 3.06
CA GLY A 149 -10.28 4.13 2.95
C GLY A 149 -10.03 3.26 4.18
N LEU A 150 -8.77 2.92 4.43
CA LEU A 150 -8.38 2.06 5.54
C LEU A 150 -8.34 2.76 6.90
N GLY A 151 -8.27 4.09 6.93
CA GLY A 151 -8.17 4.83 8.20
C GLY A 151 -6.87 4.55 8.95
N LEU A 152 -5.74 4.44 8.24
CA LEU A 152 -4.44 4.11 8.83
C LEU A 152 -3.99 5.15 9.88
N GLY A 153 -4.39 6.41 9.72
CA GLY A 153 -4.09 7.48 10.67
C GLY A 153 -2.60 7.58 10.98
N GLU A 154 -2.26 7.59 12.27
CA GLU A 154 -0.87 7.77 12.73
C GLU A 154 -0.01 6.50 12.70
N ARG A 155 -0.56 5.32 12.37
CA ARG A 155 0.20 4.05 12.44
C ARG A 155 1.49 4.06 11.61
N PRO A 156 1.50 4.49 10.33
CA PRO A 156 2.74 4.60 9.56
C PRO A 156 3.74 5.57 10.19
N ARG A 157 3.26 6.70 10.72
CA ARG A 157 4.10 7.75 11.32
C ARG A 157 4.74 7.27 12.62
N ARG A 158 3.99 6.56 13.47
CA ARG A 158 4.51 5.94 14.71
C ARG A 158 5.63 4.95 14.44
N LEU A 159 5.51 4.15 13.37
CA LEU A 159 6.57 3.23 12.94
C LEU A 159 7.81 4.01 12.47
N LEU A 160 7.63 5.02 11.59
CA LEU A 160 8.74 5.85 11.10
C LEU A 160 9.48 6.59 12.22
N GLN A 161 8.75 7.14 13.19
CA GLN A 161 9.32 7.84 14.35
C GLN A 161 10.16 6.93 15.26
N ALA A 162 9.92 5.62 15.24
CA ALA A 162 10.70 4.65 16.00
C ALA A 162 11.97 4.18 15.26
N VAL A 163 12.15 4.58 13.99
CA VAL A 163 13.33 4.17 13.20
C VAL A 163 14.56 4.92 13.70
N LYS A 164 15.60 4.18 14.10
CA LYS A 164 16.85 4.77 14.57
C LYS A 164 17.54 5.56 13.46
N GLY A 165 17.93 6.80 13.76
CA GLY A 165 18.63 7.70 12.84
C GLY A 165 17.73 8.44 11.85
N LEU A 166 16.45 8.08 11.75
CA LEU A 166 15.51 8.74 10.82
C LEU A 166 15.05 10.08 11.40
N GLU A 167 15.13 11.14 10.59
CA GLU A 167 14.51 12.43 10.89
C GLU A 167 13.22 12.58 10.09
N LEU A 168 12.06 12.55 10.75
CA LEU A 168 10.76 12.67 10.08
C LEU A 168 10.34 14.14 10.01
N VAL A 169 10.17 14.66 8.79
CA VAL A 169 9.70 16.03 8.54
C VAL A 169 8.32 16.03 7.89
N GLU A 170 7.47 16.98 8.31
CA GLU A 170 6.09 17.08 7.83
C GLU A 170 6.02 17.46 6.36
N LEU A 171 5.12 16.80 5.62
CA LEU A 171 4.85 17.11 4.22
C LEU A 171 3.76 18.20 4.12
N PRO A 172 4.04 19.39 3.57
CA PRO A 172 2.98 20.35 3.26
C PRO A 172 1.93 19.75 2.31
N GLY A 173 0.65 19.96 2.63
CA GLY A 173 -0.46 19.35 1.89
C GLY A 173 -0.42 17.82 1.92
N ALA A 174 -0.02 17.20 3.03
CA ALA A 174 0.11 15.74 3.16
C ALA A 174 -1.17 14.98 2.74
N ASP A 175 -2.35 15.54 3.00
CA ASP A 175 -3.67 14.98 2.70
C ASP A 175 -4.09 15.14 1.23
N GLU A 176 -3.36 15.95 0.44
CA GLU A 176 -3.59 16.11 -0.98
C GLU A 176 -3.12 14.88 -1.77
N CYS A 177 -3.94 14.47 -2.74
CA CYS A 177 -3.66 13.32 -3.61
C CYS A 177 -2.43 13.57 -4.49
N CYS A 178 -1.63 12.54 -4.74
CA CYS A 178 -0.47 12.62 -5.62
C CYS A 178 -0.82 12.73 -7.11
N GLY A 179 -2.07 12.48 -7.51
CA GLY A 179 -2.51 12.56 -8.91
C GLY A 179 -2.46 11.25 -9.69
N PHE A 180 -2.04 10.12 -9.09
CA PHE A 180 -1.97 8.84 -9.80
C PHE A 180 -3.37 8.30 -10.17
N GLY A 181 -4.15 7.86 -9.18
CA GLY A 181 -5.53 7.36 -9.37
C GLY A 181 -5.69 6.25 -10.43
N GLY A 182 -4.63 5.54 -10.79
CA GLY A 182 -4.64 4.53 -11.85
C GLY A 182 -5.01 5.10 -13.22
N THR A 183 -6.18 4.72 -13.75
CA THR A 183 -6.64 5.20 -15.07
C THR A 183 -6.96 6.70 -15.09
N PHE A 184 -7.13 7.35 -13.92
CA PHE A 184 -7.24 8.80 -13.82
C PHE A 184 -6.03 9.51 -14.44
N ALA A 185 -4.80 9.11 -14.11
CA ALA A 185 -3.58 9.72 -14.67
C ALA A 185 -3.48 9.57 -16.19
N LEU A 186 -4.07 8.54 -16.76
CA LEU A 186 -4.10 8.32 -18.20
C LEU A 186 -5.19 9.16 -18.89
N LYS A 187 -6.37 9.27 -18.27
CA LYS A 187 -7.52 9.97 -18.84
C LYS A 187 -7.46 11.49 -18.64
N ASN A 188 -6.79 11.94 -17.58
CA ASN A 188 -6.69 13.36 -17.19
C ASN A 188 -5.22 13.71 -16.93
N SER A 189 -4.36 13.45 -17.93
CA SER A 189 -2.90 13.57 -17.80
C SER A 189 -2.44 14.94 -17.33
N ASP A 190 -3.04 16.02 -17.82
CA ASP A 190 -2.61 17.39 -17.49
C ASP A 190 -2.93 17.74 -16.04
N VAL A 191 -4.10 17.29 -15.55
CA VAL A 191 -4.50 17.46 -14.15
C VAL A 191 -3.62 16.61 -13.25
N SER A 192 -3.40 15.35 -13.61
CA SER A 192 -2.52 14.42 -12.89
C SER A 192 -1.09 14.97 -12.78
N ALA A 193 -0.54 15.50 -13.88
CA ALA A 193 0.78 16.10 -13.91
C ALA A 193 0.88 17.35 -13.02
N ALA A 194 -0.15 18.21 -13.02
CA ALA A 194 -0.19 19.38 -12.14
C ALA A 194 -0.20 18.97 -10.66
N MET A 195 -1.06 18.03 -10.28
CA MET A 195 -1.14 17.48 -8.91
C MET A 195 0.18 16.84 -8.47
N GLY A 196 0.78 16.02 -9.32
CA GLY A 196 2.07 15.40 -9.04
C GLY A 196 3.17 16.45 -8.85
N ALA A 197 3.17 17.51 -9.66
CA ALA A 197 4.16 18.58 -9.57
C ALA A 197 4.00 19.39 -8.27
N ASP A 198 2.77 19.68 -7.84
CA ASP A 198 2.49 20.29 -6.54
C ASP A 198 3.00 19.41 -5.39
N LYS A 199 2.70 18.10 -5.44
CA LYS A 199 3.17 17.14 -4.44
C LYS A 199 4.70 17.11 -4.33
N VAL A 200 5.40 17.08 -5.47
CA VAL A 200 6.87 17.07 -5.49
C VAL A 200 7.45 18.39 -4.99
N ARG A 201 6.88 19.54 -5.36
CA ARG A 201 7.32 20.84 -4.83
C ARG A 201 7.17 20.92 -3.32
N ASN A 202 6.03 20.46 -2.78
CA ASN A 202 5.82 20.41 -1.33
C ASN A 202 6.86 19.51 -0.67
N ALA A 203 7.11 18.32 -1.22
CA ALA A 203 8.13 17.41 -0.71
C ALA A 203 9.53 18.04 -0.72
N GLN A 204 9.94 18.68 -1.82
CA GLN A 204 11.23 19.37 -1.90
C GLN A 204 11.36 20.53 -0.91
N SER A 205 10.27 21.25 -0.65
CA SER A 205 10.28 22.38 0.30
C SER A 205 10.62 21.97 1.74
N THR A 206 10.49 20.67 2.07
CA THR A 206 10.86 20.13 3.39
C THR A 206 12.37 19.96 3.58
N GLY A 207 13.15 19.92 2.48
CA GLY A 207 14.56 19.55 2.51
C GLY A 207 14.83 18.06 2.74
N ALA A 208 13.80 17.20 2.79
CA ALA A 208 13.97 15.76 2.93
C ALA A 208 14.76 15.16 1.76
N GLU A 209 15.54 14.12 2.06
CA GLU A 209 16.24 13.31 1.05
C GLU A 209 15.29 12.29 0.42
N VAL A 210 14.30 11.85 1.19
CA VAL A 210 13.44 10.72 0.85
C VAL A 210 11.97 11.09 1.02
N LEU A 211 11.14 10.74 0.05
CA LEU A 211 9.69 10.69 0.19
C LEU A 211 9.27 9.24 0.40
N CYS A 212 8.70 8.95 1.56
CA CYS A 212 8.21 7.64 1.94
C CYS A 212 6.70 7.52 1.72
N ALA A 213 6.23 6.34 1.26
CA ALA A 213 4.80 6.01 1.26
C ALA A 213 4.56 4.50 1.47
N ALA A 214 3.32 4.13 1.78
CA ALA A 214 2.88 2.74 1.94
C ALA A 214 2.18 2.17 0.68
N ASP A 215 2.47 2.73 -0.49
CA ASP A 215 1.95 2.21 -1.76
C ASP A 215 2.87 2.59 -2.93
N ASN A 216 3.43 1.57 -3.60
CA ASN A 216 4.33 1.80 -4.72
C ASN A 216 3.65 2.39 -5.95
N SER A 217 2.32 2.27 -6.08
CA SER A 217 1.62 2.92 -7.19
C SER A 217 1.68 4.45 -7.08
N CYS A 218 1.60 4.98 -5.86
CA CYS A 218 1.83 6.40 -5.59
C CYS A 218 3.31 6.77 -5.80
N LEU A 219 4.23 5.95 -5.29
CA LEU A 219 5.68 6.20 -5.41
C LEU A 219 6.16 6.15 -6.86
N MET A 220 5.60 5.29 -7.70
CA MET A 220 5.88 5.24 -9.14
C MET A 220 5.52 6.57 -9.80
N HIS A 221 4.33 7.10 -9.52
CA HIS A 221 3.87 8.37 -10.09
C HIS A 221 4.65 9.58 -9.57
N ILE A 222 4.86 9.64 -8.26
CA ILE A 222 5.63 10.71 -7.61
C ILE A 222 7.09 10.65 -8.09
N GLY A 223 7.69 9.46 -8.14
CA GLY A 223 9.05 9.22 -8.60
C GLY A 223 9.27 9.64 -10.05
N GLY A 224 8.32 9.33 -10.94
CA GLY A 224 8.34 9.81 -12.32
C GLY A 224 8.32 11.34 -12.40
N THR A 225 7.52 11.99 -11.56
CA THR A 225 7.46 13.46 -11.48
C THR A 225 8.74 14.04 -10.88
N MET A 226 9.29 13.44 -9.82
CA MET A 226 10.57 13.82 -9.21
C MET A 226 11.72 13.77 -10.22
N ALA A 227 11.81 12.71 -11.02
CA ALA A 227 12.82 12.58 -12.06
C ALA A 227 12.68 13.68 -13.11
N ARG A 228 11.45 14.01 -13.53
CA ARG A 228 11.19 15.07 -14.52
C ARG A 228 11.54 16.47 -14.00
N LEU A 229 11.28 16.72 -12.71
CA LEU A 229 11.59 17.98 -12.05
C LEU A 229 13.01 18.03 -11.46
N GLN A 230 13.81 16.97 -11.66
CA GLN A 230 15.18 16.84 -11.15
C GLN A 230 15.26 17.13 -9.64
N SER A 231 14.34 16.55 -8.86
CA SER A 231 14.15 16.97 -7.48
C SER A 231 15.32 16.65 -6.55
N GLY A 232 16.16 15.68 -6.90
CA GLY A 232 17.21 15.12 -6.06
C GLY A 232 16.71 14.19 -4.95
N MET A 233 15.39 14.11 -4.74
CA MET A 233 14.77 13.23 -3.73
C MET A 233 14.57 11.82 -4.27
N ARG A 234 14.44 10.86 -3.35
CA ARG A 234 14.19 9.45 -3.68
C ARG A 234 12.82 8.98 -3.15
N PRO A 235 11.99 8.33 -3.98
CA PRO A 235 10.78 7.67 -3.50
C PRO A 235 11.15 6.30 -2.88
N VAL A 236 10.72 6.03 -1.64
CA VAL A 236 11.02 4.76 -0.94
C VAL A 236 9.76 4.19 -0.30
N HIS A 237 9.55 2.88 -0.41
CA HIS A 237 8.44 2.24 0.28
C HIS A 237 8.73 2.09 1.78
N ILE A 238 7.74 2.33 2.64
CA ILE A 238 7.91 2.24 4.10
C ILE A 238 8.47 0.88 4.55
N ALA A 239 8.07 -0.20 3.86
CA ALA A 239 8.58 -1.54 4.15
C ALA A 239 10.10 -1.65 4.04
N GLU A 240 10.73 -0.96 3.09
CA GLU A 240 12.18 -0.99 2.87
C GLU A 240 12.91 -0.27 4.01
N ILE A 241 12.37 0.86 4.47
CA ILE A 241 12.86 1.58 5.65
C ILE A 241 12.74 0.69 6.90
N LEU A 242 11.58 0.06 7.11
CA LEU A 242 11.34 -0.77 8.29
C LEU A 242 12.15 -2.08 8.27
N ALA A 243 12.49 -2.59 7.10
CA ALA A 243 13.35 -3.78 6.96
C ALA A 243 14.84 -3.47 7.15
N SER A 244 15.27 -2.22 6.94
CA SER A 244 16.64 -1.74 7.09
C SER A 244 17.14 -1.84 8.54
N THR A 245 18.40 -2.22 8.73
CA THR A 245 19.05 -2.34 10.06
C THR A 245 20.45 -1.75 10.02
N GLU A 246 21.12 -1.56 11.16
CA GLU A 246 22.52 -1.06 11.17
C GLU A 246 23.49 -2.01 10.48
N GLU A 247 23.25 -3.32 10.56
CA GLU A 247 24.10 -4.36 9.95
C GLU A 247 23.84 -4.50 8.44
N GLU A 248 22.60 -4.26 8.02
CA GLU A 248 22.15 -4.30 6.63
C GLU A 248 21.31 -3.05 6.31
N PRO A 249 21.97 -1.89 6.11
CA PRO A 249 21.27 -0.64 5.82
C PRO A 249 20.71 -0.65 4.40
N ALA A 250 19.46 -0.18 4.24
CA ALA A 250 18.89 0.13 2.94
C ALA A 250 19.62 1.34 2.32
N VAL A 251 19.83 1.28 1.00
CA VAL A 251 20.54 2.31 0.24
C VAL A 251 19.63 3.48 -0.06
#